data_AF-A0A285EGZ3-F1
#
_entry.id   AF-A0A285EGZ3-F1
#
_cell.length_a   1.000
_cell.length_b   1.000
_cell.length_c   1.000
_cell.angle_alpha   90.00
_cell.angle_beta   90.00
_cell.angle_gamma   90.00
#
_symmetry.space_group_name_H-M   'P 1'
#
loop_
_entity.id
_entity.type
_entity.pdbx_description
1 polymer ?
#
loop_
_entity_poly.entity_id
_entity_poly.type
_entity_poly.pdbx_seq_one_letter_code
_entity_poly.pdbx_strand_id
1 'polypeptide(L)'
;MSSSVEHAAAAAACPDDALPAEELAVMVVRTGRGWSVLSPGRAEDVADLVEGMSLADLVAEELGGLAEPDRTTRRAARGTTTDVAADADPRDARLAVLERTVAQLEHALAARVSTERAIGVLAERHGSTPRQAFELLRGDARAQGRPVAELAREVLDALAPATGEPSRTRPADGGRLPAEGRS
;
A
#
# COMPACT_ATOMS: atom_id res chain seq x y z
N MET A 1 14.61 -16.00 61.98
CA MET A 1 16.02 -15.95 62.38
C MET A 1 16.85 -15.93 61.11
N SER A 2 17.22 -14.73 60.65
CA SER A 2 18.57 -14.13 60.80
C SER A 2 19.43 -14.53 59.58
N SER A 3 20.15 -13.68 58.85
CA SER A 3 20.56 -12.28 58.99
C SER A 3 20.91 -11.80 57.56
N SER A 4 20.39 -10.69 57.05
CA SER A 4 21.05 -9.37 57.03
C SER A 4 22.56 -9.39 56.78
N VAL A 5 22.99 -8.94 55.60
CA VAL A 5 24.09 -7.97 55.48
C VAL A 5 23.69 -6.92 54.43
N GLU A 6 23.27 -5.81 55.00
CA GLU A 6 23.24 -4.46 54.45
C GLU A 6 24.64 -4.04 54.00
N HIS A 7 24.77 -3.46 52.81
CA HIS A 7 25.89 -2.57 52.49
C HIS A 7 25.30 -1.32 51.84
N ALA A 8 25.07 -0.32 52.70
CA ALA A 8 24.86 1.07 52.32
C ALA A 8 26.09 1.87 52.76
N ALA A 9 26.72 2.54 51.80
CA ALA A 9 27.49 3.79 51.90
C ALA A 9 28.33 3.94 50.62
N ALA A 10 28.47 5.08 49.95
CA ALA A 10 27.86 6.39 50.09
C ALA A 10 28.09 7.13 48.76
N ALA A 11 27.25 8.15 48.55
CA ALA A 11 27.18 9.06 47.43
C ALA A 11 28.53 9.53 46.83
N ALA A 12 28.59 9.50 45.49
CA ALA A 12 29.21 10.55 44.69
C ALA A 12 28.09 11.21 43.87
N ALA A 13 27.89 12.51 44.09
CA ALA A 13 26.84 13.29 43.47
C ALA A 13 27.20 13.76 42.05
N CYS A 14 26.14 13.83 41.23
CA CYS A 14 25.88 14.69 40.07
C CYS A 14 26.45 14.37 38.67
N PRO A 15 25.71 14.76 37.60
CA PRO A 15 24.42 15.45 37.58
C PRO A 15 23.25 14.59 37.04
N ASP A 16 22.10 14.88 37.62
CA ASP A 16 20.79 14.86 36.97
C ASP A 16 20.84 15.76 35.74
N ASP A 17 20.53 15.22 34.56
CA ASP A 17 19.66 15.87 33.58
C ASP A 17 19.52 15.00 32.33
N ALA A 18 18.26 14.61 32.09
CA ALA A 18 17.66 14.21 30.83
C ALA A 18 18.30 13.02 30.07
N LEU A 19 17.50 11.95 29.97
CA LEU A 19 17.45 11.14 28.75
C LEU A 19 17.59 12.08 27.55
N PRO A 20 18.48 11.84 26.56
CA PRO A 20 18.56 12.73 25.42
C PRO A 20 17.15 12.73 24.85
N ALA A 21 16.52 13.91 24.85
CA ALA A 21 15.29 14.09 24.13
C ALA A 21 15.53 13.45 22.77
N GLU A 22 14.68 12.50 22.38
CA GLU A 22 14.47 12.25 20.96
C GLU A 22 14.01 13.60 20.41
N GLU A 23 15.00 14.41 20.08
CA GLU A 23 14.92 15.86 20.08
C GLU A 23 13.92 16.24 18.99
N LEU A 24 13.12 17.27 19.26
CA LEU A 24 12.22 17.89 18.29
C LEU A 24 13.04 18.60 17.19
N ALA A 25 14.04 17.93 16.64
CA ALA A 25 15.01 18.45 15.72
C ALA A 25 14.40 18.39 14.32
N VAL A 26 14.19 19.58 13.76
CA VAL A 26 13.87 19.74 12.34
C VAL A 26 15.19 19.68 11.57
N MET A 27 15.29 18.77 10.61
CA MET A 27 16.51 18.55 9.82
C MET A 27 16.22 18.67 8.34
N VAL A 28 17.07 19.40 7.62
CA VAL A 28 17.06 19.40 6.15
C VAL A 28 18.07 18.35 5.67
N VAL A 29 17.59 17.35 4.94
CA VAL A 29 18.39 16.21 4.48
C VAL A 29 18.30 16.08 2.96
N ARG A 30 19.42 15.72 2.34
CA ARG A 30 19.44 15.34 0.91
C ARG A 30 19.13 13.85 0.79
N THR A 31 18.07 13.52 0.07
CA THR A 31 17.66 12.13 -0.23
C THR A 31 17.91 11.81 -1.70
N GLY A 32 17.67 10.55 -2.10
CA GLY A 32 17.69 10.16 -3.51
C GLY A 32 16.60 10.85 -4.37
N ARG A 33 15.59 11.46 -3.73
CA ARG A 33 14.45 12.15 -4.39
C ARG A 33 14.59 13.66 -4.46
N GLY A 34 15.58 14.23 -3.78
CA GLY A 34 15.77 15.68 -3.69
C GLY A 34 16.09 16.12 -2.28
N TRP A 35 15.56 17.27 -1.89
CA TRP A 35 15.69 17.78 -0.53
C TRP A 35 14.42 17.46 0.26
N SER A 36 14.59 17.08 1.52
CA SER A 36 13.47 16.79 2.41
C SER A 36 13.70 17.39 3.79
N VAL A 37 12.64 17.90 4.40
CA VAL A 37 12.61 18.35 5.80
C VAL A 37 12.05 17.22 6.66
N LEU A 38 12.83 16.75 7.63
CA LEU A 38 12.43 15.75 8.62
C LEU A 38 12.10 16.46 9.93
N SER A 39 10.93 16.18 10.48
CA SER A 39 10.49 16.65 11.79
C SER A 39 9.86 15.48 12.55
N PRO A 40 9.61 15.60 13.87
CA PRO A 40 9.01 14.52 14.65
C PRO A 40 7.72 14.00 14.02
N GLY A 41 7.74 12.76 13.53
CA GLY A 41 6.59 12.10 12.89
C GLY A 41 6.23 12.59 11.49
N ARG A 42 6.95 13.57 10.92
CA ARG A 42 6.65 14.13 9.60
C ARG A 42 7.90 14.30 8.75
N ALA A 43 7.69 14.23 7.46
CA ALA A 43 8.75 14.17 6.49
C ALA A 43 8.20 14.80 5.19
N GLU A 44 8.73 15.96 4.78
CA GLU A 44 8.21 16.76 3.67
C GLU A 44 9.27 16.93 2.59
N ASP A 45 8.88 16.80 1.32
CA ASP A 45 9.79 16.97 0.18
C ASP A 45 9.67 18.40 -0.34
N VAL A 46 10.82 19.01 -0.65
CA VAL A 46 10.94 20.41 -1.10
C VAL A 46 11.73 20.46 -2.40
N ALA A 47 11.49 21.48 -3.23
CA ALA A 47 12.09 21.58 -4.56
C ALA A 47 13.60 21.85 -4.48
N ASP A 48 14.02 22.67 -3.52
CA ASP A 48 15.42 23.02 -3.32
C ASP A 48 15.78 23.26 -1.84
N LEU A 49 17.07 23.47 -1.59
CA LEU A 49 17.60 23.69 -0.25
C LEU A 49 17.07 24.97 0.40
N VAL A 50 16.81 26.03 -0.38
CA VAL A 50 16.33 27.32 0.14
C VAL A 50 14.90 27.17 0.64
N GLU A 51 14.05 26.52 -0.13
CA GLU A 51 12.71 26.14 0.29
C GLU A 51 12.75 25.22 1.51
N GLY A 52 13.66 24.25 1.53
CA GLY A 52 13.88 23.37 2.69
C GLY A 52 14.26 24.09 3.97
N MET A 53 15.16 25.07 3.89
CA MET A 53 15.52 25.89 5.06
C MET A 53 14.34 26.74 5.52
N SER A 54 13.61 27.38 4.59
CA SER A 54 12.43 28.19 4.96
C SER A 54 11.34 27.35 5.61
N LEU A 55 11.07 26.15 5.09
CA LEU A 55 10.10 25.23 5.69
C LEU A 55 10.59 24.72 7.05
N ALA A 56 11.89 24.43 7.19
CA ALA A 56 12.47 24.01 8.45
C ALA A 56 12.31 25.07 9.54
N ASP A 57 12.54 26.35 9.20
CA ASP A 57 12.35 27.47 10.12
C ASP A 57 10.88 27.58 10.58
N LEU A 58 9.93 27.50 9.64
CA LEU A 58 8.50 27.52 9.95
C LEU A 58 8.07 26.36 10.86
N VAL A 59 8.54 25.14 10.58
CA VAL A 59 8.20 23.95 11.38
C VAL A 59 8.90 23.99 12.75
N ALA A 60 10.11 24.53 12.83
CA ALA A 60 10.80 24.72 14.11
C ALA A 60 10.07 25.74 14.99
N GLU A 61 9.60 26.86 14.42
CA GLU A 61 8.73 27.81 15.11
C GLU A 61 7.42 27.16 15.59
N GLU A 62 6.78 26.34 14.75
CA GLU A 62 5.55 25.60 15.09
C GLU A 62 5.75 24.64 16.28
N LEU A 63 6.89 23.95 16.31
CA LEU A 63 7.26 23.01 17.39
C LEU A 63 7.81 23.72 18.64
N GLY A 64 7.84 25.06 18.66
CA GLY A 64 8.33 25.85 19.78
C GLY A 64 9.86 25.85 19.94
N GLY A 65 10.58 25.39 18.92
CA GLY A 65 12.04 25.32 18.89
C GLY A 65 12.65 26.54 18.23
N LEU A 66 13.06 27.54 19.02
CA LEU A 66 14.17 28.42 18.62
C LEU A 66 15.47 27.68 18.96
N ALA A 67 15.80 26.64 18.18
CA ALA A 67 16.96 25.80 18.45
C ALA A 67 18.26 26.59 18.21
N GLU A 68 18.74 27.30 19.24
CA GLU A 68 20.14 27.72 19.32
C GLU A 68 20.99 26.47 19.08
N PRO A 69 21.77 26.40 17.99
CA PRO A 69 22.46 25.17 17.64
C PRO A 69 23.41 24.82 18.77
N ASP A 70 23.23 23.66 19.38
CA ASP A 70 24.05 23.24 20.51
C ASP A 70 25.49 22.93 20.04
N ARG A 71 26.38 22.58 20.98
CA ARG A 71 27.78 22.26 20.64
C ARG A 71 27.89 21.02 19.76
N THR A 72 26.94 20.09 19.88
CA THR A 72 26.91 18.83 19.11
C THR A 72 26.54 19.10 17.66
N THR A 73 25.48 19.87 17.41
CA THR A 73 25.03 20.35 16.09
C THR A 73 26.13 21.14 15.39
N ARG A 74 26.77 22.07 16.12
CA ARG A 74 27.91 22.85 15.60
C ARG A 74 29.13 22.02 15.26
N ARG A 75 29.31 20.84 15.86
CA ARG A 75 30.37 19.90 15.54
C ARG A 75 29.99 19.04 14.33
N ALA A 76 28.74 18.57 14.26
CA ALA A 76 28.23 17.79 13.14
C ALA A 76 28.31 18.56 11.81
N ALA A 77 27.95 19.85 11.80
CA ALA A 77 28.06 20.71 10.63
C ALA A 77 29.52 20.93 10.14
N ARG A 78 30.52 20.69 10.99
CA ARG A 78 31.95 20.79 10.63
C ARG A 78 32.57 19.43 10.26
N GLY A 79 31.82 18.34 10.41
CA GLY A 79 32.25 17.02 10.02
C GLY A 79 32.37 16.93 8.50
N THR A 80 33.37 16.17 8.02
CA THR A 80 33.40 15.72 6.63
C THR A 80 32.10 14.99 6.33
N THR A 81 31.30 15.50 5.39
CA THR A 81 30.17 14.78 4.83
C THR A 81 30.73 13.57 4.10
N THR A 82 30.90 12.46 4.82
CA THR A 82 31.01 11.16 4.18
C THR A 82 29.80 11.06 3.29
N ASP A 83 30.01 10.93 1.98
CA ASP A 83 28.96 10.66 1.01
C ASP A 83 28.28 9.37 1.47
N VAL A 84 27.23 9.51 2.28
CA VAL A 84 26.41 8.39 2.72
C VAL A 84 25.71 7.97 1.45
N ALA A 85 26.36 7.02 0.74
CA ALA A 85 25.84 6.35 -0.43
C ALA A 85 24.35 6.14 -0.20
N ALA A 86 23.54 6.71 -1.10
CA ALA A 86 22.09 6.83 -1.02
C ALA A 86 21.45 5.57 -0.42
N ASP A 87 21.37 5.55 0.91
CA ASP A 87 20.66 4.51 1.62
C ASP A 87 19.19 4.77 1.29
N ALA A 88 18.50 3.72 0.86
CA ALA A 88 17.15 3.86 0.35
C ALA A 88 16.31 4.64 1.37
N ASP A 89 15.63 5.70 0.93
CA ASP A 89 14.82 6.53 1.82
C ASP A 89 13.87 5.59 2.61
N PRO A 90 13.86 5.64 3.96
CA PRO A 90 12.96 4.80 4.75
C PRO A 90 11.49 4.96 4.35
N ARG A 91 11.11 6.08 3.74
CA ARG A 91 9.79 6.28 3.12
C ARG A 91 9.56 5.34 1.94
N ASP A 92 10.57 5.10 1.12
CA ASP A 92 10.49 4.24 -0.07
C ASP A 92 10.26 2.80 0.34
N ALA A 93 10.97 2.36 1.38
CA ALA A 93 10.75 1.05 1.98
C ALA A 93 9.32 0.91 2.53
N ARG A 94 8.81 1.94 3.22
CA ARG A 94 7.41 1.96 3.71
C ARG A 94 6.41 1.92 2.55
N LEU A 95 6.56 2.77 1.55
CA LEU A 95 5.70 2.80 0.36
C LEU A 95 5.66 1.43 -0.33
N ALA A 96 6.82 0.79 -0.56
CA ALA A 96 6.89 -0.53 -1.16
C ALA A 96 6.15 -1.61 -0.34
N VAL A 97 6.18 -1.52 1.00
CA VAL A 97 5.40 -2.41 1.88
C VAL A 97 3.90 -2.14 1.76
N LEU A 98 3.48 -0.87 1.73
CA LEU A 98 2.08 -0.48 1.56
C LEU A 98 1.55 -0.96 0.21
N GLU A 99 2.26 -0.69 -0.90
CA GLU A 99 1.90 -1.12 -2.25
C GLU A 99 1.75 -2.64 -2.34
N ARG A 100 2.68 -3.38 -1.74
CA ARG A 100 2.58 -4.85 -1.67
C ARG A 100 1.34 -5.30 -0.90
N THR A 101 1.05 -4.63 0.22
CA THR A 101 -0.13 -4.95 1.04
C THR A 101 -1.42 -4.65 0.28
N VAL A 102 -1.50 -3.51 -0.40
CA VAL A 102 -2.65 -3.15 -1.24
C VAL A 102 -2.85 -4.19 -2.34
N ALA A 103 -1.79 -4.56 -3.08
CA ALA A 103 -1.88 -5.58 -4.13
C ALA A 103 -2.36 -6.94 -3.58
N GLN A 104 -1.90 -7.33 -2.40
CA GLN A 104 -2.36 -8.56 -1.73
C GLN A 104 -3.84 -8.48 -1.34
N LEU A 105 -4.29 -7.35 -0.81
CA LEU A 105 -5.69 -7.13 -0.44
C LEU A 105 -6.59 -7.11 -1.66
N GLU A 106 -6.21 -6.39 -2.73
CA GLU A 106 -6.93 -6.36 -3.99
C GLU A 106 -7.08 -7.78 -4.57
N HIS A 107 -6.00 -8.55 -4.59
CA HIS A 107 -6.02 -9.93 -5.05
C HIS A 107 -6.95 -10.81 -4.20
N ALA A 108 -6.84 -10.73 -2.86
CA ALA A 108 -7.68 -11.49 -1.94
C ALA A 108 -9.17 -11.11 -2.06
N LEU A 109 -9.48 -9.82 -2.19
CA LEU A 109 -10.84 -9.33 -2.38
C LEU A 109 -11.42 -9.77 -3.72
N ALA A 110 -10.66 -9.67 -4.82
CA ALA A 110 -11.08 -10.15 -6.12
C ALA A 110 -11.38 -11.66 -6.11
N ALA A 111 -10.52 -12.46 -5.48
CA ALA A 111 -10.73 -13.90 -5.32
C ALA A 111 -12.01 -14.21 -4.53
N ARG A 112 -12.27 -13.47 -3.44
CA ARG A 112 -13.48 -13.64 -2.63
C ARG A 112 -14.73 -13.27 -3.40
N VAL A 113 -14.76 -12.09 -4.04
CA VAL A 113 -15.91 -11.63 -4.84
C VAL A 113 -16.22 -12.61 -5.97
N SER A 114 -15.19 -13.10 -6.67
CA SER A 114 -15.38 -14.12 -7.72
C SER A 114 -15.98 -15.40 -7.15
N THR A 115 -15.50 -15.87 -6.00
CA THR A 115 -16.00 -17.09 -5.35
C THR A 115 -17.45 -16.93 -4.91
N GLU A 116 -17.80 -15.83 -4.26
CA GLU A 116 -19.17 -15.55 -3.82
C GLU A 116 -20.15 -15.43 -5.00
N ARG A 117 -19.74 -14.78 -6.09
CA ARG A 117 -20.55 -14.69 -7.31
C ARG A 117 -20.75 -16.05 -7.96
N ALA A 118 -19.69 -16.87 -8.08
CA ALA A 118 -19.79 -18.21 -8.63
C ALA A 118 -20.72 -19.11 -7.80
N ILE A 119 -20.63 -19.04 -6.46
CA ILE A 119 -21.55 -19.75 -5.55
C ILE A 119 -22.99 -19.32 -5.82
N GLY A 120 -23.26 -18.01 -5.94
CA GLY A 120 -24.60 -17.51 -6.24
C GLY A 120 -25.14 -18.05 -7.56
N VAL A 121 -24.33 -18.05 -8.61
CA VAL A 121 -24.70 -18.59 -9.93
C VAL A 121 -24.99 -20.08 -9.87
N LEU A 122 -24.11 -20.87 -9.24
CA LEU A 122 -24.28 -22.32 -9.12
C LEU A 122 -25.50 -22.68 -8.28
N ALA A 123 -25.74 -21.96 -7.18
CA ALA A 123 -26.92 -22.14 -6.33
C ALA A 123 -28.20 -21.97 -7.16
N GLU A 124 -28.30 -20.88 -7.91
CA GLU A 124 -29.46 -20.59 -8.78
C GLU A 124 -29.62 -21.65 -9.88
N ARG A 125 -28.54 -21.98 -10.60
CA ARG A 125 -28.58 -22.94 -11.72
C ARG A 125 -28.97 -24.34 -11.31
N HIS A 126 -28.55 -24.77 -10.12
CA HIS A 126 -28.80 -26.12 -9.62
C HIS A 126 -30.00 -26.20 -8.67
N GLY A 127 -30.72 -25.09 -8.43
CA GLY A 127 -31.82 -25.03 -7.46
C GLY A 127 -31.38 -25.47 -6.06
N SER A 128 -30.13 -25.16 -5.68
CA SER A 128 -29.49 -25.63 -4.46
C SER A 128 -29.20 -24.48 -3.51
N THR A 129 -28.92 -24.80 -2.24
CA THR A 129 -28.52 -23.78 -1.28
C THR A 129 -27.10 -23.28 -1.56
N PRO A 130 -26.76 -22.00 -1.23
CA PRO A 130 -25.39 -21.49 -1.37
C PRO A 130 -24.34 -22.36 -0.68
N ARG A 131 -24.70 -22.97 0.45
CA ARG A 131 -23.82 -23.91 1.16
C ARG A 131 -23.52 -25.16 0.34
N GLN A 132 -24.55 -25.77 -0.27
CA GLN A 132 -24.35 -26.95 -1.12
C GLN A 132 -23.53 -26.61 -2.37
N ALA A 133 -23.81 -25.48 -3.01
CA ALA A 133 -23.03 -25.00 -4.16
C ALA A 133 -21.55 -24.77 -3.80
N PHE A 134 -21.26 -24.19 -2.63
CA PHE A 134 -19.89 -24.03 -2.15
C PHE A 134 -19.19 -25.38 -1.90
N GLU A 135 -19.85 -26.34 -1.26
CA GLU A 135 -19.25 -27.66 -1.02
C GLU A 135 -18.96 -28.41 -2.32
N LEU A 136 -19.82 -28.30 -3.33
CA LEU A 136 -19.58 -28.85 -4.67
C LEU A 136 -18.35 -28.20 -5.32
N LEU A 137 -18.33 -26.87 -5.39
CA LEU A 137 -17.20 -26.10 -5.95
C LEU A 137 -15.88 -26.44 -5.24
N ARG A 138 -15.92 -26.58 -3.90
CA ARG A 138 -14.76 -26.93 -3.09
C ARG A 138 -14.34 -28.39 -3.28
N GLY A 139 -15.28 -29.30 -3.50
CA GLY A 139 -15.00 -30.70 -3.84
C GLY A 139 -14.26 -30.80 -5.17
N ASP A 140 -14.77 -30.13 -6.20
CA ASP A 140 -14.19 -30.10 -7.54
C ASP A 140 -12.79 -29.48 -7.55
N ALA A 141 -12.62 -28.34 -6.87
CA ALA A 141 -11.31 -27.70 -6.74
C ALA A 141 -10.28 -28.61 -6.07
N ARG A 142 -10.67 -29.33 -5.01
CA ARG A 142 -9.78 -30.31 -4.35
C ARG A 142 -9.44 -31.49 -5.25
N ALA A 143 -10.42 -32.06 -5.95
CA ALA A 143 -10.19 -33.19 -6.85
C ALA A 143 -9.22 -32.84 -7.98
N GLN A 144 -9.21 -31.58 -8.41
CA GLN A 144 -8.29 -31.05 -9.43
C GLN A 144 -6.96 -30.54 -8.85
N GLY A 145 -6.80 -30.43 -7.53
CA GLY A 145 -5.61 -29.86 -6.90
C GLY A 145 -5.45 -28.36 -7.14
N ARG A 146 -6.56 -27.62 -7.33
CA ARG A 146 -6.59 -26.22 -7.73
C ARG A 146 -7.24 -25.33 -6.67
N PRO A 147 -6.91 -24.03 -6.61
CA PRO A 147 -7.58 -23.11 -5.70
C PRO A 147 -9.03 -22.85 -6.13
N VAL A 148 -9.94 -22.79 -5.15
CA VAL A 148 -11.38 -22.54 -5.38
C VAL A 148 -11.63 -21.27 -6.20
N ALA A 149 -10.83 -20.22 -5.98
CA ALA A 149 -10.95 -18.96 -6.69
C ALA A 149 -10.64 -19.06 -8.20
N GLU A 150 -9.81 -20.02 -8.64
CA GLU A 150 -9.59 -20.28 -10.07
C GLU A 150 -10.83 -20.90 -10.71
N LEU A 151 -11.36 -21.96 -10.10
CA LEU A 151 -12.54 -22.64 -10.61
C LEU A 151 -13.77 -21.71 -10.60
N ALA A 152 -13.88 -20.85 -9.58
CA ALA A 152 -14.90 -19.81 -9.54
C ALA A 152 -14.83 -18.85 -10.74
N ARG A 153 -13.63 -18.45 -11.17
CA ARG A 153 -13.46 -17.61 -12.35
C ARG A 153 -13.89 -18.35 -13.62
N GLU A 154 -13.51 -19.61 -13.78
CA GLU A 154 -13.95 -20.43 -14.93
C GLU A 154 -15.47 -20.56 -15.02
N VAL A 155 -16.13 -20.75 -13.86
CA VAL A 155 -17.60 -20.77 -13.79
C VAL A 155 -18.18 -19.45 -14.30
N LEU A 156 -17.61 -18.31 -13.91
CA LEU A 156 -18.07 -16.99 -14.35
C LEU A 156 -17.73 -16.71 -15.83
N ASP A 157 -16.56 -17.11 -16.29
CA ASP A 157 -16.12 -16.95 -17.68
C ASP A 157 -17.01 -17.76 -18.63
N ALA A 158 -17.47 -18.94 -18.21
CA ALA A 158 -18.44 -19.74 -18.96
C ALA A 158 -19.84 -19.09 -19.07
N LEU A 159 -20.12 -18.03 -18.30
CA LEU A 159 -21.35 -17.23 -18.41
C LEU A 159 -21.19 -16.05 -19.35
N ALA A 160 -19.95 -15.62 -19.61
CA ALA A 160 -19.70 -14.52 -20.51
C ALA A 160 -20.26 -14.92 -21.88
N PRO A 161 -21.15 -14.12 -22.49
CA PRO A 161 -21.61 -14.42 -23.83
C PRO A 161 -20.35 -14.53 -24.69
N ALA A 162 -20.23 -15.66 -25.42
CA ALA A 162 -19.27 -15.74 -26.49
C ALA A 162 -19.47 -14.47 -27.30
N THR A 163 -18.46 -13.61 -27.37
CA THR A 163 -18.50 -12.44 -28.25
C THR A 163 -18.36 -12.97 -29.68
N GLY A 164 -19.31 -13.82 -30.08
CA GLY A 164 -19.61 -14.09 -31.46
C GLY A 164 -20.23 -12.80 -31.95
N GLU A 165 -19.51 -12.13 -32.84
CA GLU A 165 -20.10 -11.14 -33.71
C GLU A 165 -21.50 -11.62 -34.10
N PRO A 166 -22.56 -10.81 -33.94
CA PRO A 166 -23.83 -11.16 -34.53
C PRO A 166 -23.53 -11.33 -36.01
N SER A 167 -23.56 -12.56 -36.50
CA SER A 167 -23.63 -12.83 -37.93
C SER A 167 -24.75 -11.96 -38.41
N ARG A 168 -24.40 -10.86 -39.08
CA ARG A 168 -25.33 -10.06 -39.84
C ARG A 168 -25.81 -11.02 -40.91
N THR A 169 -26.85 -11.77 -40.59
CA THR A 169 -27.68 -12.47 -41.55
C THR A 169 -28.13 -11.36 -42.48
N ARG A 170 -27.40 -11.23 -43.60
CA ARG A 170 -27.74 -10.32 -44.68
C ARG A 170 -29.20 -10.63 -44.98
N PRO A 171 -30.12 -9.66 -44.83
CA PRO A 171 -31.51 -9.93 -45.13
C PRO A 171 -31.56 -10.42 -46.56
N ALA A 172 -32.22 -11.57 -46.72
CA ALA A 172 -32.47 -12.21 -47.98
C ALA A 172 -32.94 -11.16 -48.98
N ASP A 173 -32.26 -11.16 -50.13
CA ASP A 173 -32.73 -10.53 -51.35
C ASP A 173 -34.22 -10.89 -51.53
N GLY A 174 -35.05 -9.86 -51.45
CA GLY A 174 -36.42 -9.98 -50.99
C GLY A 174 -37.38 -9.02 -51.66
N GLY A 175 -37.09 -8.62 -52.90
CA GLY A 175 -38.09 -8.76 -53.95
C GLY A 175 -38.77 -7.52 -54.55
N ARG A 176 -39.21 -7.77 -55.80
CA ARG A 176 -40.46 -7.33 -56.45
C ARG A 176 -40.33 -6.12 -57.38
N LEU A 177 -40.79 -6.06 -58.64
CA LEU A 177 -41.35 -6.94 -59.70
C LEU A 177 -41.36 -6.07 -61.01
N PRO A 178 -41.56 -6.62 -62.21
CA PRO A 178 -41.71 -5.85 -63.45
C PRO A 178 -43.18 -5.52 -63.75
N ALA A 179 -43.46 -4.26 -64.12
CA ALA A 179 -44.64 -3.72 -64.85
C ALA A 179 -44.39 -2.19 -64.95
N GLU A 180 -44.53 -1.42 -66.02
CA GLU A 180 -45.40 -1.38 -67.22
C GLU A 180 -44.64 -0.56 -68.29
N GLY A 181 -44.61 -0.90 -69.58
CA GLY A 181 -45.64 -0.54 -70.56
C GLY A 181 -45.39 0.84 -71.22
N ARG A 182 -44.79 0.87 -72.43
CA ARG A 182 -44.95 1.97 -73.42
C ARG A 182 -44.78 1.45 -74.84
N SER A 183 -45.92 1.25 -75.52
CA SER A 183 -46.12 1.63 -76.91
C SER A 183 -46.75 3.01 -76.95
#